data_AF-A0A920IBV3-F1
#
_entry.id   AF-A0A920IBV3-F1
#
_cell.length_a   1.000
_cell.length_b   1.000
_cell.length_c   1.000
_cell.angle_alpha   90.00
_cell.angle_beta   90.00
_cell.angle_gamma   90.00
#
_symmetry.space_group_name_H-M   'P 1'
#
loop_
_entity.id
_entity.type
_entity.pdbx_description
1 polymer ?
#
loop_
_entity_poly.entity_id
_entity_poly.type
_entity_poly.pdbx_seq_one_letter_code
_entity_poly.pdbx_strand_id
1 'polypeptide(L)'
;MTKLSEFVIRKRKVLLIGNGALIIFLSLGMTKITLDDTWTKYFDNRFEIRKHSDFVEDNLTGLNTIEYSIPSGSPDGINDPEYWKKLEKLANRIRQEQNVTHVTTLSDTIKRLNKAMNEDDPSFYSIPESRELAAQYLLLYELSVPFGLDLNDRINVDKSSTRFT
;
A
#
# COMPACT_ATOMS: atom_id res chain seq x y z
N MET A 1 -8.58 13.85 58.25
CA MET A 1 -9.85 13.81 57.47
C MET A 1 -10.69 15.06 57.69
N THR A 2 -11.11 15.38 58.92
CA THR A 2 -11.97 16.55 59.24
C THR A 2 -11.45 17.90 58.73
N LYS A 3 -10.17 18.21 58.91
CA LYS A 3 -9.57 19.47 58.40
C LYS A 3 -9.66 19.63 56.87
N LEU A 4 -9.55 18.55 56.13
CA LEU A 4 -9.66 18.55 54.67
C LEU A 4 -11.13 18.72 54.24
N SER A 5 -12.05 18.03 54.92
CA SER A 5 -13.49 18.14 54.69
C SER A 5 -14.00 19.57 54.92
N GLU A 6 -13.60 20.20 56.03
CA GLU A 6 -13.97 21.59 56.33
C GLU A 6 -13.43 22.59 55.31
N PHE A 7 -12.21 22.37 54.80
CA PHE A 7 -11.62 23.17 53.74
C PHE A 7 -12.42 23.06 52.44
N VAL A 8 -12.77 21.84 52.03
CA VAL A 8 -13.58 21.58 50.83
C VAL A 8 -14.95 22.24 50.94
N ILE A 9 -15.62 22.09 52.10
CA ILE A 9 -16.93 22.70 52.35
C ILE A 9 -16.86 24.23 52.27
N ARG A 10 -15.82 24.84 52.84
CA ARG A 10 -15.63 26.30 52.88
C ARG A 10 -15.29 26.90 51.50
N LYS A 11 -14.57 26.18 50.65
CA LYS A 11 -14.11 26.65 49.32
C LYS A 11 -14.82 25.98 48.14
N ARG A 12 -15.97 25.34 48.36
CA ARG A 12 -16.71 24.53 47.37
C ARG A 12 -16.89 25.16 45.99
N LYS A 13 -17.23 26.45 45.88
CA LYS A 13 -17.44 27.13 44.58
C LYS A 13 -16.13 27.28 43.80
N VAL A 14 -15.05 27.66 44.50
CA VAL A 14 -13.71 27.82 43.90
C VAL A 14 -13.18 26.45 43.46
N LEU A 15 -13.35 25.43 44.28
CA LEU A 15 -12.94 24.06 43.94
C LEU A 15 -13.76 23.49 42.77
N LEU A 16 -15.07 23.77 42.69
CA LEU A 16 -15.91 23.30 41.58
C LEU A 16 -15.50 23.94 40.25
N ILE A 17 -15.29 25.27 40.22
CA ILE A 17 -14.83 25.96 39.01
C ILE A 17 -13.40 25.53 38.66
N GLY A 18 -12.51 25.45 39.65
CA GLY A 18 -11.12 25.06 39.45
C GLY A 18 -10.97 23.63 38.91
N ASN A 19 -11.69 22.66 39.49
CA ASN A 19 -11.70 21.29 38.96
C ASN A 19 -12.39 21.21 37.60
N GLY A 20 -13.50 21.94 37.39
CA GLY A 20 -14.14 22.00 36.08
C GLY A 20 -13.22 22.53 34.98
N ALA A 21 -12.50 23.63 35.26
CA ALA A 21 -11.50 24.18 34.36
C ALA A 21 -10.33 23.22 34.13
N LEU A 22 -9.86 22.54 35.18
CA LEU A 22 -8.80 21.54 35.08
C LEU A 22 -9.23 20.34 34.21
N ILE A 23 -10.45 19.85 34.39
CA ILE A 23 -11.01 18.76 33.57
C ILE A 23 -11.08 19.20 32.12
N ILE A 24 -11.62 20.39 31.82
CA ILE A 24 -11.68 20.91 30.45
C ILE A 24 -10.27 21.03 29.85
N PHE A 25 -9.32 21.58 30.61
CA PHE A 25 -7.93 21.71 30.18
C PHE A 25 -7.29 20.36 29.85
N LEU A 26 -7.50 19.33 30.69
CA LEU A 26 -7.00 17.98 30.43
C LEU A 26 -7.71 17.33 29.24
N SER A 27 -9.03 17.53 29.11
CA SER A 27 -9.83 17.05 27.98
C SER A 27 -9.38 17.66 26.65
N LEU A 28 -8.89 18.91 26.63
CA LEU A 28 -8.29 19.48 25.41
C LEU A 28 -7.06 18.68 24.95
N GLY A 29 -6.38 17.96 25.85
CA GLY A 29 -5.30 17.03 25.49
C GLY A 29 -5.75 15.89 24.57
N MET A 30 -7.05 15.52 24.60
CA MET A 30 -7.60 14.49 23.70
C MET A 30 -7.50 14.91 22.23
N THR A 31 -7.49 16.22 21.93
CA THR A 31 -7.33 16.72 20.55
C THR A 31 -5.94 16.48 19.98
N LYS A 32 -4.95 16.14 20.82
CA LYS A 32 -3.58 15.77 20.41
C LYS A 32 -3.36 14.27 20.25
N ILE A 33 -4.38 13.44 20.47
CA ILE A 33 -4.25 12.00 20.27
C ILE A 33 -4.16 11.75 18.76
N THR A 34 -2.98 11.33 18.31
CA THR A 34 -2.74 10.87 16.95
C THR A 34 -2.80 9.35 16.92
N LEU A 35 -3.53 8.79 15.96
CA LEU A 35 -3.47 7.36 15.68
C LEU A 35 -2.10 7.05 15.05
N ASP A 36 -1.31 6.17 15.65
CA ASP A 36 -0.10 5.63 15.05
C ASP A 36 -0.25 4.12 14.94
N ASP A 37 -0.36 3.62 13.71
CA ASP A 37 -0.51 2.18 13.41
C ASP A 37 0.80 1.59 12.82
N THR A 38 1.92 2.29 13.03
CA THR A 38 3.22 1.82 12.56
C THR A 38 3.74 0.75 13.51
N TRP A 39 3.49 -0.53 13.20
CA TRP A 39 3.89 -1.66 14.04
C TRP A 39 5.39 -1.66 14.41
N THR A 40 6.24 -1.16 13.52
CA THR A 40 7.69 -1.07 13.77
C THR A 40 8.01 -0.16 14.95
N LYS A 41 7.17 0.84 15.26
CA LYS A 41 7.35 1.77 16.39
C LYS A 41 6.91 1.20 17.73
N TYR A 42 6.23 0.04 17.74
CA TYR A 42 5.95 -0.68 18.98
C TYR A 42 7.22 -1.29 19.58
N PHE A 43 8.24 -1.50 18.76
CA PHE A 43 9.57 -1.91 19.19
C PHE A 43 10.44 -0.70 19.50
N ASP A 44 11.08 -0.73 20.66
CA ASP A 44 12.06 0.27 21.04
C ASP A 44 13.33 0.20 20.16
N ASN A 45 14.02 1.32 19.98
CA ASN A 45 15.24 1.45 19.16
C ASN A 45 16.40 0.54 19.62
N ARG A 46 16.31 -0.08 20.81
CA ARG A 46 17.26 -1.11 21.26
C ARG A 46 17.18 -2.41 20.47
N PHE A 47 16.03 -2.74 19.89
CA PHE A 47 15.86 -3.99 19.14
C PHE A 47 16.39 -3.88 17.71
N GLU A 48 17.07 -4.93 17.24
CA GLU A 48 17.60 -5.00 15.87
C GLU A 48 16.50 -4.87 14.81
N ILE A 49 15.34 -5.49 15.05
CA ILE A 49 14.18 -5.39 14.14
C ILE A 49 13.75 -3.94 13.90
N ARG A 50 13.81 -3.07 14.93
CA ARG A 50 13.48 -1.65 14.81
C ARG A 50 14.49 -0.94 13.92
N LYS A 51 15.79 -1.13 14.18
CA LYS A 51 16.88 -0.50 13.42
C LYS A 51 16.88 -0.93 11.96
N HIS A 52 16.70 -2.23 11.69
CA HIS A 52 16.65 -2.75 10.33
C HIS A 52 15.39 -2.29 9.59
N SER A 53 14.25 -2.26 10.28
CA SER A 53 13.01 -1.75 9.68
C SER A 53 13.13 -0.28 9.29
N ASP A 54 13.68 0.57 10.16
CA ASP A 54 13.91 1.98 9.87
C ASP A 54 14.89 2.16 8.69
N PHE A 55 15.96 1.35 8.63
CA PHE A 55 16.87 1.36 7.48
C PHE A 55 16.16 1.01 6.16
N VAL A 56 15.30 -0.01 6.15
CA VAL A 56 14.53 -0.41 4.95
C VAL A 56 13.54 0.70 4.55
N GLU A 57 12.89 1.35 5.52
CA GLU A 57 11.97 2.45 5.28
C GLU A 57 12.70 3.67 4.66
N ASP A 58 13.87 4.02 5.18
CA ASP A 58 14.61 5.22 4.77
C ASP A 58 15.42 5.03 3.47
N ASN A 59 15.78 3.79 3.10
CA ASN A 59 16.73 3.52 1.99
C ASN A 59 16.17 2.65 0.85
N LEU A 60 15.07 1.93 1.05
CA LEU A 60 14.50 1.01 0.05
C LEU A 60 13.06 1.40 -0.32
N THR A 61 12.19 0.43 -0.59
CA THR A 61 10.79 0.66 -1.01
C THR A 61 9.82 0.88 0.15
N GLY A 62 10.31 0.88 1.39
CA GLY A 62 9.46 0.82 2.58
C GLY A 62 8.99 -0.59 2.91
N LEU A 63 8.39 -0.73 4.09
CA LEU A 63 7.79 -1.98 4.58
C LEU A 63 6.27 -2.04 4.38
N ASN A 64 5.66 -0.89 4.14
CA ASN A 64 4.21 -0.77 3.99
C ASN A 64 3.81 -0.97 2.54
N THR A 65 3.05 -2.04 2.30
CA THR A 65 2.59 -2.42 0.96
C THR A 65 1.07 -2.42 0.95
N ILE A 66 0.48 -1.77 -0.06
CA ILE A 66 -0.97 -1.81 -0.29
C ILE A 66 -1.21 -2.65 -1.53
N GLU A 67 -2.13 -3.59 -1.46
CA GLU A 67 -2.41 -4.51 -2.56
C GLU A 67 -3.87 -4.43 -2.99
N TYR A 68 -4.07 -4.27 -4.30
CA TYR A 68 -5.38 -4.23 -4.93
C TYR A 68 -5.50 -5.37 -5.94
N SER A 69 -6.65 -6.04 -5.95
CA SER A 69 -7.04 -6.90 -7.07
C SER A 69 -7.84 -6.07 -8.07
N ILE A 70 -7.30 -5.86 -9.26
CA ILE A 70 -7.90 -5.01 -10.29
C ILE A 70 -8.67 -5.89 -11.29
N PRO A 71 -10.01 -5.89 -11.27
CA PRO A 71 -10.82 -6.73 -12.13
C PRO A 71 -10.83 -6.22 -13.58
N SER A 72 -10.80 -7.13 -14.54
CA SER A 72 -11.03 -6.86 -15.97
C SER A 72 -12.52 -6.79 -16.32
N GLY A 73 -13.38 -7.39 -15.48
CA GLY A 73 -14.83 -7.44 -15.65
C GLY A 73 -15.38 -8.68 -16.34
N SER A 74 -14.51 -9.58 -16.83
CA SER A 74 -14.90 -10.86 -17.43
C SER A 74 -13.81 -11.93 -17.28
N PRO A 75 -14.18 -13.24 -17.31
CA PRO A 75 -13.21 -14.33 -17.42
C PRO A 75 -12.30 -14.13 -18.63
N ASP A 76 -11.00 -14.42 -18.45
CA ASP A 76 -9.93 -14.17 -19.43
C ASP A 76 -9.81 -12.70 -19.91
N GLY A 77 -10.48 -11.77 -19.23
CA GLY A 77 -10.55 -10.36 -19.64
C GLY A 77 -9.24 -9.61 -19.47
N ILE A 78 -8.27 -10.13 -18.70
CA ILE A 78 -6.94 -9.50 -18.59
C ILE A 78 -6.18 -9.52 -19.91
N ASN A 79 -6.54 -10.42 -20.85
CA ASN A 79 -5.89 -10.48 -22.16
C ASN A 79 -6.28 -9.29 -23.05
N ASP A 80 -7.32 -8.52 -22.70
CA ASP A 80 -7.75 -7.36 -23.49
C ASP A 80 -6.69 -6.24 -23.45
N PRO A 81 -6.18 -5.74 -24.59
CA PRO A 81 -5.29 -4.59 -24.64
C PRO A 81 -5.82 -3.35 -23.90
N GLU A 82 -7.14 -3.13 -23.89
CA GLU A 82 -7.76 -2.01 -23.17
C GLU A 82 -7.65 -2.17 -21.65
N TYR A 83 -7.64 -3.40 -21.13
CA TYR A 83 -7.38 -3.65 -19.71
C TYR A 83 -5.98 -3.18 -19.33
N TRP A 84 -4.97 -3.57 -20.11
CA TRP A 84 -3.58 -3.21 -19.86
C TRP A 84 -3.34 -1.70 -19.95
N LYS A 85 -3.93 -1.02 -20.94
CA LYS A 85 -3.84 0.44 -21.06
C LYS A 85 -4.44 1.16 -19.84
N LYS A 86 -5.57 0.67 -19.32
CA LYS A 86 -6.19 1.21 -18.09
C LYS A 86 -5.32 0.95 -16.87
N LEU A 87 -4.76 -0.25 -16.74
CA LEU A 87 -3.87 -0.62 -15.65
C LEU A 87 -2.59 0.22 -15.66
N GLU A 88 -1.99 0.44 -16.83
CA GLU A 88 -0.83 1.31 -17.01
C GLU A 88 -1.16 2.77 -16.66
N LYS A 89 -2.31 3.27 -17.12
CA LYS A 89 -2.75 4.63 -16.78
C LYS A 89 -2.93 4.80 -15.28
N LEU A 90 -3.50 3.81 -14.60
CA LEU A 90 -3.61 3.77 -13.14
C LEU A 90 -2.23 3.76 -12.47
N ALA A 91 -1.31 2.90 -12.92
CA ALA A 91 0.05 2.82 -12.41
C ALA A 91 0.78 4.16 -12.53
N ASN A 92 0.73 4.77 -13.71
CA ASN A 92 1.39 6.05 -13.98
C ASN A 92 0.79 7.20 -13.16
N ARG A 93 -0.51 7.16 -12.86
CA ARG A 93 -1.15 8.14 -11.98
C ARG A 93 -0.67 7.98 -10.54
N ILE A 94 -0.67 6.75 -10.01
CA ILE A 94 -0.28 6.47 -8.62
C ILE A 94 1.21 6.76 -8.39
N ARG A 95 2.07 6.50 -9.38
CA ARG A 95 3.50 6.86 -9.35
C ARG A 95 3.77 8.36 -9.16
N GLN A 96 2.80 9.23 -9.43
CA GLN A 96 2.95 10.68 -9.26
C GLN A 96 2.56 11.17 -7.86
N GLU A 97 1.97 10.31 -7.03
CA GLU A 97 1.57 10.66 -5.67
C GLU A 97 2.81 10.76 -4.75
N GLN A 98 2.89 11.81 -3.92
CA GLN A 98 4.09 12.12 -3.13
C GLN A 98 4.47 11.04 -2.10
N ASN A 99 3.49 10.24 -1.66
CA ASN A 99 3.67 9.22 -0.62
C ASN A 99 3.87 7.80 -1.21
N VAL A 100 4.07 7.69 -2.53
CA VAL A 100 4.26 6.39 -3.19
C VAL A 100 5.72 6.23 -3.60
N THR A 101 6.42 5.30 -2.95
CA THR A 101 7.82 5.00 -3.27
C THR A 101 7.96 4.13 -4.51
N HIS A 102 7.08 3.14 -4.68
CA HIS A 102 7.15 2.18 -5.78
C HIS A 102 5.76 1.66 -6.15
N VAL A 103 5.58 1.31 -7.43
CA VAL A 103 4.37 0.66 -7.96
C VAL A 103 4.78 -0.56 -8.78
N THR A 104 4.39 -1.74 -8.32
CA THR A 104 4.52 -3.01 -9.03
C THR A 104 3.22 -3.32 -9.77
N THR A 105 3.30 -3.41 -11.09
CA THR A 105 2.15 -3.69 -11.95
C THR A 105 2.53 -4.70 -13.02
N LEU A 106 1.60 -5.62 -13.31
CA LEU A 106 1.79 -6.61 -14.38
C LEU A 106 1.80 -5.97 -15.78
N SER A 107 1.32 -4.73 -15.91
CA SER A 107 1.45 -3.96 -17.17
C SER A 107 2.91 -3.69 -17.55
N ASP A 108 3.85 -3.61 -16.61
CA ASP A 108 5.27 -3.49 -16.97
C ASP A 108 5.83 -4.83 -17.45
N THR A 109 5.38 -5.95 -16.89
CA THR A 109 5.77 -7.30 -17.35
C THR A 109 5.30 -7.53 -18.79
N ILE A 110 4.05 -7.19 -19.13
CA ILE A 110 3.56 -7.41 -20.50
C ILE A 110 4.31 -6.54 -21.53
N LYS A 111 4.70 -5.31 -21.18
CA LYS A 111 5.56 -4.46 -22.02
C LYS A 111 6.96 -5.04 -22.21
N ARG A 112 7.55 -5.58 -21.14
CA ARG A 112 8.86 -6.26 -21.20
C ARG A 112 8.80 -7.49 -22.08
N LEU A 113 7.72 -8.27 -21.98
CA LEU A 113 7.48 -9.42 -22.85
C LEU A 113 7.32 -8.98 -24.31
N ASN A 114 6.53 -7.94 -24.57
CA ASN A 114 6.37 -7.41 -25.93
C ASN A 114 7.72 -6.99 -26.53
N LYS A 115 8.53 -6.24 -25.77
CA LYS A 115 9.89 -5.89 -26.17
C LYS A 115 10.76 -7.13 -26.45
N ALA A 116 10.79 -8.10 -25.54
CA ALA A 116 11.60 -9.30 -25.68
C ALA A 116 11.21 -10.15 -26.90
N MET A 117 9.91 -10.21 -27.22
CA MET A 117 9.39 -10.94 -28.38
C MET A 117 9.68 -10.24 -29.71
N ASN A 118 10.05 -8.95 -29.67
CA ASN A 118 10.42 -8.14 -30.81
C ASN A 118 11.92 -7.77 -30.75
N GLU A 119 12.77 -8.78 -30.55
CA GLU A 119 14.24 -8.66 -30.61
C GLU A 119 14.84 -7.63 -29.64
N ASP A 120 14.21 -7.43 -28.48
CA ASP A 120 14.59 -6.41 -27.50
C ASP A 120 14.58 -4.97 -28.04
N ASP A 121 13.80 -4.68 -29.09
CA ASP A 121 13.64 -3.34 -29.62
C ASP A 121 12.92 -2.43 -28.59
N PRO A 122 13.56 -1.34 -28.12
CA PRO A 122 12.95 -0.39 -27.19
C PRO A 122 11.61 0.20 -27.66
N SER A 123 11.35 0.25 -28.97
CA SER A 123 10.09 0.75 -29.54
C SER A 123 8.88 -0.12 -29.17
N PHE A 124 9.13 -1.40 -28.85
CA PHE A 124 8.13 -2.38 -28.42
C PHE A 124 7.97 -2.46 -26.88
N TYR A 125 8.55 -1.53 -26.12
CA TYR A 125 8.20 -1.35 -24.70
C TYR A 125 6.82 -0.69 -24.56
N SER A 126 5.79 -1.36 -25.06
CA SER A 126 4.42 -0.90 -25.19
C SER A 126 3.44 -2.05 -24.98
N ILE A 127 2.18 -1.73 -24.70
CA ILE A 127 1.14 -2.75 -24.54
C ILE A 127 0.92 -3.46 -25.90
N PRO A 128 0.85 -4.81 -25.95
CA PRO A 128 0.55 -5.54 -27.17
C PRO A 128 -0.77 -5.10 -27.80
N GLU A 129 -0.83 -5.05 -29.13
CA GLU A 129 -1.98 -4.50 -29.85
C GLU A 129 -3.21 -5.41 -29.86
N SER A 130 -3.03 -6.71 -29.63
CA SER A 130 -4.11 -7.70 -29.71
C SER A 130 -4.22 -8.59 -28.48
N ARG A 131 -5.42 -9.14 -28.30
CA ARG A 131 -5.73 -10.08 -27.23
C ARG A 131 -4.93 -11.37 -27.37
N GLU A 132 -4.74 -11.82 -28.60
CA GLU A 132 -4.01 -13.04 -28.95
C GLU A 132 -2.53 -12.91 -28.58
N LEU A 133 -1.91 -11.76 -28.87
CA LEU A 133 -0.52 -11.48 -28.49
C LEU A 133 -0.37 -11.43 -26.97
N ALA A 134 -1.25 -10.72 -26.28
CA ALA A 134 -1.22 -10.66 -24.81
C ALA A 134 -1.34 -12.06 -24.18
N ALA A 135 -2.28 -12.87 -24.66
CA ALA A 135 -2.46 -14.25 -24.20
C ALA A 135 -1.24 -15.13 -24.48
N GLN A 136 -0.66 -15.02 -25.68
CA GLN A 136 0.53 -15.77 -26.07
C GLN A 136 1.74 -15.39 -25.21
N TYR A 137 1.94 -14.10 -24.96
CA TYR A 137 3.06 -13.62 -24.14
C TYR A 137 2.94 -14.08 -22.69
N LEU A 138 1.74 -14.01 -22.10
CA LEU A 138 1.50 -14.54 -20.75
C LEU A 138 1.72 -16.04 -20.67
N LEU A 139 1.24 -16.80 -21.67
CA LEU A 139 1.46 -18.25 -21.74
C LEU A 139 2.95 -18.59 -21.83
N LEU A 140 3.70 -17.91 -22.70
CA LEU A 140 5.14 -18.11 -22.84
C LEU A 140 5.88 -17.78 -21.54
N TYR A 141 5.45 -16.73 -20.84
CA TYR A 141 6.01 -16.39 -19.53
C TYR A 141 5.75 -17.50 -18.51
N GLU A 142 4.50 -17.97 -18.39
CA GLU A 142 4.11 -19.09 -17.51
C GLU A 142 4.92 -20.37 -17.80
N LEU A 143 5.22 -20.66 -19.07
CA LEU A 143 6.02 -21.82 -19.48
C LEU A 143 7.53 -21.65 -19.24
N SER A 144 8.01 -20.40 -19.20
CA SER A 144 9.45 -20.08 -19.10
C SER A 144 9.96 -20.07 -17.66
N VAL A 145 9.07 -19.83 -16.69
CA VAL A 145 9.44 -19.68 -15.28
C VAL A 145 9.41 -21.04 -14.56
N PRO A 146 10.39 -21.34 -13.68
CA PRO A 146 10.37 -22.53 -12.85
C PRO A 146 9.12 -22.62 -11.97
N PHE A 147 8.75 -23.84 -11.58
CA PHE A 147 7.62 -24.08 -10.68
C PHE A 147 7.70 -23.20 -9.42
N GLY A 148 6.64 -22.45 -9.14
CA GLY A 148 6.56 -21.51 -8.00
C GLY A 148 6.99 -20.07 -8.31
N LEU A 149 7.42 -19.77 -9.54
CA LEU A 149 7.68 -18.41 -10.05
C LEU A 149 6.68 -17.99 -11.14
N ASP A 150 5.59 -18.74 -11.27
CA ASP A 150 4.50 -18.46 -12.20
C ASP A 150 3.68 -17.24 -11.76
N LEU A 151 2.70 -16.87 -12.59
CA LEU A 151 1.87 -15.68 -12.37
C LEU A 151 0.73 -15.91 -11.37
N ASN A 152 0.67 -17.03 -10.66
CA ASN A 152 -0.45 -17.33 -9.75
C ASN A 152 -0.49 -16.39 -8.52
N ASP A 153 0.61 -15.70 -8.20
CA ASP A 153 0.64 -14.65 -7.17
C ASP A 153 0.26 -13.25 -7.71
N ARG A 154 0.13 -13.11 -9.04
CA ARG A 154 -0.19 -11.85 -9.75
C ARG A 154 -1.52 -11.89 -10.49
N ILE A 155 -2.02 -13.05 -10.87
CA ILE A 155 -3.24 -13.25 -11.65
C ILE A 155 -4.08 -14.32 -10.95
N ASN A 156 -5.39 -14.11 -10.91
CA ASN A 156 -6.31 -15.14 -10.44
C ASN A 156 -6.53 -16.27 -11.47
N VAL A 157 -7.02 -17.43 -11.01
CA VAL A 157 -7.15 -18.65 -11.82
C VAL A 157 -8.00 -18.45 -13.09
N ASP A 158 -9.05 -17.64 -13.03
CA ASP A 158 -9.95 -17.32 -14.14
C ASP A 158 -9.46 -16.17 -15.03
N LYS A 159 -8.24 -15.68 -14.81
CA LYS A 159 -7.60 -14.60 -15.59
C LYS A 159 -8.51 -13.37 -15.75
N SER A 160 -9.23 -13.05 -14.68
CA SER A 160 -10.20 -11.95 -14.62
C SER A 160 -9.74 -10.78 -13.73
N SER A 161 -8.62 -10.91 -13.04
CA SER A 161 -8.03 -9.81 -12.26
C SER A 161 -6.52 -9.93 -12.15
N THR A 162 -5.85 -8.80 -11.92
CA THR A 162 -4.41 -8.75 -11.63
C THR A 162 -4.14 -8.04 -10.31
N ARG A 163 -3.11 -8.51 -9.59
CA ARG A 163 -2.59 -7.88 -8.39
C ARG A 163 -1.82 -6.62 -8.77
N PHE A 164 -2.22 -5.52 -8.18
CA PHE A 164 -1.59 -4.22 -8.26
C PHE A 164 -1.05 -3.86 -6.89
N THR A 165 0.20 -3.44 -6.83
CA THR A 165 0.89 -3.14 -5.57
C THR A 165 1.55 -1.77 -5.66
#